data_AF-A0A848WND4-F1
#
_entry.id   AF-A0A848WND4-F1
#
_cell.length_a   1.000
_cell.length_b   1.000
_cell.length_c   1.000
_cell.angle_alpha   90.00
_cell.angle_beta   90.00
_cell.angle_gamma   90.00
#
_symmetry.space_group_name_H-M   'P 1'
#
loop_
_entity.id
_entity.type
_entity.pdbx_description
1 polymer ?
#
loop_
_entity_poly.entity_id
_entity_poly.type
_entity_poly.pdbx_seq_one_letter_code
_entity_poly.pdbx_strand_id
1 'polypeptide(L)'
;MFTMAGVHASVAATFIPDFDAATFDAGAAIDNPYFPLDPSYQTTVQASGIDEDGEAFFEESQLSFGGPGRVILGVQTTVQRDLAFEDGLLVEDTFDYYAQDTDGNVWYMGEDVINYIYDDDGNLIETNNSSAWIAGENGALPGWIMPAEIVVGFEYFQEVSPADAALDQAMIWATGLTVTSGGSVFEDVLAILETTSLDPEAREFKYYAPGVGLIRVEEGLDEAFGNPELIFERVDMSEVPIPASLPLLLGGLAGLAAVARARVRKNADAFSI
;
A
#
# COMPACT_ATOMS: atom_id res chain seq x y z
N MET A 1 30.57 4.47 -6.49
CA MET A 1 31.28 3.17 -6.44
C MET A 1 31.50 2.84 -4.98
N PHE A 2 30.49 2.25 -4.33
CA PHE A 2 30.57 1.83 -2.93
C PHE A 2 30.97 0.35 -2.92
N THR A 3 32.14 0.04 -2.38
CA THR A 3 32.54 -1.34 -2.07
C THR A 3 32.08 -1.65 -0.65
N MET A 4 31.05 -2.49 -0.52
CA MET A 4 30.70 -3.12 0.76
C MET A 4 31.52 -4.40 0.92
N ALA A 5 32.28 -4.48 2.00
CA ALA A 5 33.01 -5.68 2.37
C ALA A 5 31.99 -6.68 2.95
N GLY A 6 31.80 -7.81 2.26
CA GLY A 6 30.92 -8.89 2.70
C GLY A 6 31.42 -9.49 4.02
N VAL A 7 30.65 -9.26 5.08
CA VAL A 7 30.67 -10.12 6.26
C VAL A 7 29.57 -11.14 6.02
N HIS A 8 29.93 -12.38 5.71
CA HIS A 8 28.99 -13.50 5.74
C HIS A 8 28.54 -13.69 7.20
N ALA A 9 27.43 -13.04 7.56
CA ALA A 9 26.73 -13.31 8.79
C ALA A 9 26.12 -14.72 8.70
N SER A 10 26.33 -15.52 9.74
CA SER A 10 25.53 -16.70 10.01
C SER A 10 24.07 -16.27 10.05
N VAL A 11 23.24 -16.71 9.10
CA VAL A 11 21.80 -16.44 9.08
C VAL A 11 21.21 -16.99 10.37
N ALA A 12 20.93 -16.11 11.33
CA ALA A 12 20.05 -16.45 12.44
C ALA A 12 18.67 -16.72 11.81
N ALA A 13 17.95 -17.72 12.29
CA ALA A 13 16.59 -17.94 11.79
C ALA A 13 15.76 -16.67 11.97
N THR A 14 14.98 -16.28 10.96
CA THR A 14 14.08 -15.13 10.98
C THR A 14 13.27 -15.13 12.27
N PHE A 15 13.31 -14.00 12.99
CA PHE A 15 12.69 -13.89 14.30
C PHE A 15 11.17 -13.78 14.18
N ILE A 16 10.44 -14.60 14.93
CA ILE A 16 8.99 -14.44 15.13
C ILE A 16 8.79 -13.79 16.50
N PRO A 17 8.22 -12.57 16.57
CA PRO A 17 7.88 -11.92 17.83
C PRO A 17 6.93 -12.76 18.70
N ASP A 18 7.16 -12.77 20.02
CA ASP A 18 6.26 -13.40 20.97
C ASP A 18 5.11 -12.45 21.31
N PHE A 19 3.91 -12.77 20.84
CA PHE A 19 2.74 -11.91 20.99
C PHE A 19 2.09 -12.07 22.37
N ASP A 20 1.95 -10.95 23.09
CA ASP A 20 1.17 -10.89 24.34
C ASP A 20 0.27 -9.64 24.34
N ALA A 21 -1.05 -9.85 24.30
CA ALA A 21 -2.02 -8.76 24.33
C ALA A 21 -1.92 -7.87 25.59
N ALA A 22 -1.28 -8.35 26.68
CA ALA A 22 -1.09 -7.58 27.90
C ALA A 22 -0.05 -6.44 27.77
N THR A 23 0.75 -6.42 26.69
CA THR A 23 1.72 -5.34 26.42
C THR A 23 1.12 -4.19 25.62
N PHE A 24 -0.21 -4.17 25.40
CA PHE A 24 -0.89 -3.14 24.63
C PHE A 24 -1.81 -2.29 25.51
N ASP A 25 -1.72 -0.98 25.33
CA ASP A 25 -2.69 -0.03 25.88
C ASP A 25 -3.78 0.25 24.84
N ALA A 26 -5.04 -0.05 25.19
CA ALA A 26 -6.16 0.12 24.27
C ALA A 26 -6.32 1.59 23.82
N GLY A 27 -6.23 1.83 22.51
CA GLY A 27 -6.34 3.16 21.91
C GLY A 27 -5.09 4.02 22.05
N ALA A 28 -3.94 3.44 22.41
CA ALA A 28 -2.65 4.11 22.30
C ALA A 28 -2.39 4.54 20.85
N ALA A 29 -1.77 5.71 20.69
CA ALA A 29 -1.32 6.16 19.38
C ALA A 29 -0.14 5.31 18.91
N ILE A 30 -0.01 5.15 17.60
CA ILE A 30 1.18 4.58 16.99
C ILE A 30 2.11 5.75 16.68
N ASP A 31 3.08 5.98 17.55
CA ASP A 31 4.03 7.10 17.52
C ASP A 31 5.48 6.67 17.24
N ASN A 32 5.66 5.43 16.75
CA ASN A 32 6.95 4.92 16.32
C ASN A 32 7.62 5.92 15.33
N PRO A 33 8.90 6.29 15.54
CA PRO A 33 9.56 7.33 14.75
C PRO A 33 9.54 7.09 13.24
N TYR A 34 9.56 5.82 12.79
CA TYR A 34 9.59 5.46 11.38
C TYR A 34 8.24 4.96 10.84
N PHE A 35 7.27 4.71 11.72
CA PHE A 35 5.92 4.30 11.33
C PHE A 35 4.86 5.07 12.15
N PRO A 36 4.83 6.42 12.09
CA PRO A 36 3.79 7.18 12.77
C PRO A 36 2.44 6.97 12.05
N LEU A 37 1.42 6.56 12.78
CA LEU A 37 0.06 6.39 12.25
C LEU A 37 -0.95 7.13 13.13
N ASP A 38 -1.09 8.42 12.85
CA ASP A 38 -2.01 9.34 13.53
C ASP A 38 -3.00 9.99 12.53
N PRO A 39 -4.04 10.72 12.99
CA PRO A 39 -5.06 11.30 12.10
C PRO A 39 -4.57 12.26 11.01
N SER A 40 -3.33 12.73 11.08
CA SER A 40 -2.68 13.54 10.04
C SER A 40 -1.87 12.72 9.03
N TYR A 41 -1.69 11.42 9.28
CA TYR A 41 -0.96 10.53 8.39
C TYR A 41 -1.67 10.40 7.04
N GLN A 42 -0.96 10.81 6.00
CA GLN A 42 -1.30 10.58 4.62
C GLN A 42 -0.03 10.56 3.78
N THR A 43 0.07 9.59 2.88
CA THR A 43 1.14 9.53 1.88
C THR A 43 0.59 9.00 0.58
N THR A 44 1.16 9.47 -0.52
CA THR A 44 0.93 8.92 -1.85
C THR A 44 2.28 8.57 -2.40
N VAL A 45 2.46 7.33 -2.82
CA VAL A 45 3.65 6.88 -3.56
C VAL A 45 3.20 6.47 -4.95
N GLN A 46 3.98 6.84 -5.96
CA GLN A 46 3.61 6.58 -7.34
C GLN A 46 4.83 6.11 -8.15
N ALA A 47 4.58 5.28 -9.14
CA ALA A 47 5.56 4.81 -10.09
C ALA A 47 5.01 4.92 -11.52
N SER A 48 5.92 5.03 -12.48
CA SER A 48 5.57 4.98 -13.89
C SER A 48 6.65 4.22 -14.63
N GLY A 49 6.25 3.36 -15.56
CA GLY A 49 7.18 2.54 -16.32
C GLY A 49 6.74 2.31 -17.76
N ILE A 50 7.48 1.44 -18.43
CA ILE A 50 7.14 0.90 -19.74
C ILE A 50 7.17 -0.62 -19.59
N ASP A 51 6.10 -1.29 -20.00
CA ASP A 51 6.01 -2.75 -19.92
C ASP A 51 6.82 -3.47 -21.02
N GLU A 52 6.76 -4.80 -21.05
CA GLU A 52 7.48 -5.62 -22.04
C GLU A 52 7.02 -5.37 -23.49
N ASP A 53 5.78 -4.94 -23.67
CA ASP A 53 5.17 -4.64 -24.98
C ASP A 53 5.45 -3.20 -25.44
N GLY A 54 6.03 -2.37 -24.57
CA GLY A 54 6.40 -0.99 -24.85
C GLY A 54 5.29 0.02 -24.51
N GLU A 55 4.23 -0.41 -23.84
CA GLU A 55 3.15 0.45 -23.37
C GLU A 55 3.53 1.10 -22.04
N ALA A 56 3.11 2.35 -21.86
CA ALA A 56 3.36 3.07 -20.62
C ALA A 56 2.29 2.72 -19.59
N PHE A 57 2.72 2.52 -18.35
CA PHE A 57 1.83 2.30 -17.21
C PHE A 57 2.12 3.28 -16.09
N PHE A 58 1.12 3.49 -15.23
CA PHE A 58 1.20 4.31 -14.04
C PHE A 58 0.55 3.59 -12.86
N GLU A 59 1.26 3.56 -11.73
CA GLU A 59 0.79 2.94 -10.49
C GLU A 59 0.85 3.95 -9.35
N GLU A 60 -0.12 3.90 -8.45
CA GLU A 60 -0.23 4.80 -7.31
C GLU A 60 -0.85 4.09 -6.10
N SER A 61 -0.22 4.21 -4.93
CA SER A 61 -0.81 3.82 -3.64
C SER A 61 -1.05 5.05 -2.78
N GLN A 62 -2.27 5.18 -2.27
CA GLN A 62 -2.69 6.24 -1.36
C GLN A 62 -2.90 5.69 0.05
N LEU A 63 -1.90 5.85 0.91
CA LEU A 63 -1.97 5.43 2.31
C LEU A 63 -2.52 6.56 3.18
N SER A 64 -3.45 6.22 4.07
CA SER A 64 -4.05 7.19 4.99
C SER A 64 -4.48 6.57 6.31
N PHE A 65 -4.58 7.40 7.35
CA PHE A 65 -5.16 6.97 8.62
C PHE A 65 -6.66 6.66 8.48
N GLY A 66 -7.03 5.42 8.80
CA GLY A 66 -8.42 4.92 8.74
C GLY A 66 -9.20 5.02 10.06
N GLY A 67 -8.54 5.31 11.19
CA GLY A 67 -9.18 5.36 12.51
C GLY A 67 -9.05 4.07 13.33
N PRO A 68 -9.84 3.91 14.40
CA PRO A 68 -9.87 2.69 15.18
C PRO A 68 -10.35 1.49 14.34
N GLY A 69 -9.57 0.40 14.38
CA GLY A 69 -9.86 -0.84 13.66
C GLY A 69 -10.59 -1.89 14.50
N ARG A 70 -10.45 -3.15 14.07
CA ARG A 70 -11.02 -4.31 14.77
C ARG A 70 -10.27 -4.59 16.08
N VAL A 71 -10.91 -5.32 16.98
CA VAL A 71 -10.19 -5.93 18.10
C VAL A 71 -9.69 -7.30 17.64
N ILE A 72 -8.39 -7.47 17.50
CA ILE A 72 -7.74 -8.71 17.04
C ILE A 72 -6.90 -9.26 18.19
N LEU A 73 -7.13 -10.53 18.55
CA LEU A 73 -6.47 -11.18 19.69
C LEU A 73 -6.57 -10.39 21.02
N GLY A 74 -7.62 -9.58 21.19
CA GLY A 74 -7.84 -8.77 22.40
C GLY A 74 -7.18 -7.38 22.37
N VAL A 75 -6.47 -7.02 21.29
CA VAL A 75 -5.83 -5.73 21.09
C VAL A 75 -6.69 -4.85 20.18
N GLN A 76 -6.95 -3.61 20.59
CA GLN A 76 -7.61 -2.61 19.75
C GLN A 76 -6.61 -2.09 18.71
N THR A 77 -6.86 -2.34 17.42
CA THR A 77 -5.97 -1.90 16.34
C THR A 77 -6.32 -0.49 15.84
N THR A 78 -5.42 0.08 15.06
CA THR A 78 -5.55 1.30 14.27
C THR A 78 -5.43 0.90 12.80
N VAL A 79 -6.29 1.46 11.96
CA VAL A 79 -6.34 1.19 10.53
C VAL A 79 -5.41 2.15 9.80
N GLN A 80 -4.55 1.60 8.94
CA GLN A 80 -4.08 2.30 7.75
C GLN A 80 -4.94 1.80 6.59
N ARG A 81 -5.40 2.72 5.74
CA ARG A 81 -6.10 2.36 4.51
C ARG A 81 -5.16 2.61 3.35
N ASP A 82 -4.95 1.58 2.52
CA ASP A 82 -4.30 1.67 1.23
C ASP A 82 -5.34 1.61 0.11
N LEU A 83 -5.18 2.50 -0.87
CA LEU A 83 -5.91 2.45 -2.13
C LEU A 83 -4.86 2.38 -3.23
N ALA A 84 -4.75 1.22 -3.88
CA ALA A 84 -3.83 1.01 -4.98
C ALA A 84 -4.55 1.20 -6.32
N PHE A 85 -3.89 1.90 -7.24
CA PHE A 85 -4.40 2.23 -8.56
C PHE A 85 -3.43 1.82 -9.65
N GLU A 86 -3.97 1.27 -10.73
CA GLU A 86 -3.26 1.03 -12.00
C GLU A 86 -3.96 1.86 -13.10
N ASP A 87 -3.21 2.74 -13.76
CA ASP A 87 -3.71 3.66 -14.80
C ASP A 87 -4.99 4.43 -14.40
N GLY A 88 -5.11 4.72 -13.10
CA GLY A 88 -6.23 5.43 -12.49
C GLY A 88 -7.47 4.57 -12.18
N LEU A 89 -7.42 3.26 -12.42
CA LEU A 89 -8.41 2.29 -11.94
C LEU A 89 -8.02 1.83 -10.54
N LEU A 90 -8.95 1.86 -9.59
CA LEU A 90 -8.75 1.32 -8.25
C LEU A 90 -8.66 -0.21 -8.36
N VAL A 91 -7.49 -0.79 -8.15
CA VAL A 91 -7.28 -2.25 -8.24
C VAL A 91 -7.33 -2.93 -6.88
N GLU A 92 -7.03 -2.20 -5.80
CA GLU A 92 -7.08 -2.72 -4.44
C GLU A 92 -7.52 -1.66 -3.42
N ASP A 93 -8.34 -2.05 -2.44
CA ASP A 93 -8.74 -1.26 -1.27
C ASP A 93 -8.50 -2.10 -0.01
N THR A 94 -7.42 -1.78 0.70
CA THR A 94 -6.90 -2.57 1.82
C THR A 94 -7.00 -1.82 3.13
N PHE A 95 -7.39 -2.54 4.18
CA PHE A 95 -7.49 -2.05 5.55
C PHE A 95 -6.48 -2.80 6.43
N ASP A 96 -5.28 -2.25 6.54
CA ASP A 96 -4.21 -2.79 7.37
C ASP A 96 -4.50 -2.51 8.85
N TYR A 97 -4.39 -3.53 9.69
CA TYR A 97 -4.59 -3.40 11.12
C TYR A 97 -3.26 -3.38 11.86
N TYR A 98 -2.90 -2.24 12.42
CA TYR A 98 -1.69 -2.08 13.21
C TYR A 98 -1.98 -1.83 14.69
N ALA A 99 -1.03 -2.19 15.55
CA ALA A 99 -1.04 -1.79 16.97
C ALA A 99 0.39 -1.61 17.49
N GLN A 100 0.62 -0.64 18.37
CA GLN A 100 1.92 -0.46 19.00
C GLN A 100 1.90 -0.99 20.43
N ASP A 101 2.89 -1.81 20.79
CA ASP A 101 3.08 -2.28 22.16
C ASP A 101 3.77 -1.22 23.04
N THR A 102 3.81 -1.47 24.36
CA THR A 102 4.42 -0.56 25.33
C THR A 102 5.94 -0.42 25.20
N ASP A 103 6.59 -1.32 24.46
CA ASP A 103 8.03 -1.24 24.16
C ASP A 103 8.31 -0.42 22.88
N GLY A 104 7.26 -0.13 22.09
CA GLY A 104 7.31 0.72 20.90
C GLY A 104 7.34 -0.04 19.57
N ASN A 105 7.18 -1.38 19.58
CA ASN A 105 7.11 -2.15 18.34
C ASN A 105 5.73 -1.99 17.73
N VAL A 106 5.68 -1.74 16.42
CA VAL A 106 4.43 -1.69 15.66
C VAL A 106 4.18 -3.07 15.08
N TRP A 107 3.08 -3.67 15.49
CA TRP A 107 2.62 -4.99 15.09
C TRP A 107 1.70 -4.90 13.89
N TYR A 108 1.91 -5.79 12.91
CA TYR A 108 0.95 -6.03 11.84
C TYR A 108 0.01 -7.16 12.25
N MET A 109 -1.27 -6.83 12.43
CA MET A 109 -2.27 -7.73 13.01
C MET A 109 -3.14 -8.42 11.95
N GLY A 110 -3.00 -8.04 10.70
CA GLY A 110 -3.77 -8.54 9.56
C GLY A 110 -4.33 -7.41 8.70
N GLU A 111 -5.07 -7.81 7.67
CA GLU A 111 -5.67 -6.94 6.65
C GLU A 111 -7.02 -7.51 6.18
N ASP A 112 -7.94 -6.60 5.83
CA ASP A 112 -9.00 -6.94 4.89
C ASP A 112 -8.68 -6.32 3.53
N VAL A 113 -8.81 -7.11 2.47
CA VAL A 113 -8.50 -6.69 1.09
C VAL A 113 -9.76 -6.75 0.23
N ILE A 114 -9.92 -5.77 -0.66
CA ILE A 114 -10.88 -5.82 -1.77
C ILE A 114 -10.13 -5.59 -3.07
N ASN A 115 -9.95 -6.66 -3.83
CA ASN A 115 -9.39 -6.61 -5.18
C ASN A 115 -10.48 -6.32 -6.20
N TYR A 116 -10.21 -5.44 -7.14
CA TYR A 116 -11.09 -5.09 -8.25
C TYR A 116 -10.47 -5.58 -9.56
N ILE A 117 -11.12 -6.54 -10.21
CA ILE A 117 -10.62 -7.15 -11.45
C ILE A 117 -11.37 -6.53 -12.62
N TYR A 118 -10.62 -6.02 -13.60
CA TYR A 118 -11.14 -5.38 -14.80
C TYR A 118 -10.90 -6.24 -16.05
N ASP A 119 -11.67 -6.00 -17.10
CA ASP A 119 -11.34 -6.44 -18.46
C ASP A 119 -10.44 -5.43 -19.19
N ASP A 120 -9.93 -5.79 -20.37
CA ASP A 120 -9.05 -4.93 -21.20
C ASP A 120 -9.70 -3.59 -21.60
N ASP A 121 -11.03 -3.46 -21.50
CA ASP A 121 -11.77 -2.23 -21.79
C ASP A 121 -11.97 -1.37 -20.51
N GLY A 122 -11.43 -1.79 -19.36
CA GLY A 122 -11.52 -1.12 -18.07
C GLY A 122 -12.87 -1.31 -17.36
N ASN A 123 -13.66 -2.33 -17.72
CA ASN A 123 -14.92 -2.64 -17.04
C ASN A 123 -14.68 -3.58 -15.87
N LEU A 124 -15.21 -3.24 -14.69
CA LEU A 124 -15.16 -4.12 -13.52
C LEU A 124 -15.93 -5.42 -13.81
N ILE A 125 -15.25 -6.56 -13.68
CA ILE A 125 -15.82 -7.89 -13.91
C ILE A 125 -16.02 -8.68 -12.62
N GLU A 126 -15.15 -8.51 -11.62
CA GLU A 126 -15.20 -9.26 -10.37
C GLU A 126 -14.57 -8.46 -9.22
N THR A 127 -14.95 -8.81 -7.99
CA THR A 127 -14.21 -8.45 -6.78
C THR A 127 -13.92 -9.69 -5.96
N ASN A 128 -12.74 -9.77 -5.36
CA ASN A 128 -12.41 -10.81 -4.39
C ASN A 128 -11.62 -10.23 -3.20
N ASN A 129 -11.26 -11.07 -2.24
CA ASN A 129 -10.50 -10.70 -1.05
C ASN A 129 -9.28 -11.61 -0.87
N SER A 130 -8.67 -12.01 -1.99
CA SER A 130 -7.42 -12.77 -1.95
C SER A 130 -6.34 -11.96 -1.20
N SER A 131 -5.40 -12.67 -0.59
CA SER A 131 -4.34 -12.12 0.27
C SER A 131 -4.78 -11.64 1.66
N ALA A 132 -6.07 -11.35 1.88
CA ALA A 132 -6.56 -10.96 3.21
C ALA A 132 -6.28 -12.02 4.28
N TRP A 133 -5.73 -11.60 5.42
CA TRP A 133 -5.41 -12.47 6.56
C TRP A 133 -5.63 -11.75 7.89
N ILE A 134 -5.96 -12.49 8.95
CA ILE A 134 -6.18 -11.92 10.29
C ILE A 134 -5.49 -12.78 11.34
N ALA A 135 -4.65 -12.18 12.18
CA ALA A 135 -3.99 -12.88 13.28
C ALA A 135 -4.99 -13.63 14.18
N GLY A 136 -4.70 -14.90 14.46
CA GLY A 136 -5.58 -15.80 15.21
C GLY A 136 -6.59 -16.58 14.37
N GLU A 137 -6.76 -16.23 13.09
CA GLU A 137 -7.54 -17.02 12.12
C GLU A 137 -6.60 -17.92 11.33
N ASN A 138 -7.04 -19.10 10.89
CA ASN A 138 -6.28 -20.04 10.05
C ASN A 138 -4.84 -20.40 10.53
N GLY A 139 -4.52 -20.15 11.80
CA GLY A 139 -3.18 -20.34 12.35
C GLY A 139 -2.23 -19.17 12.13
N ALA A 140 -2.74 -18.03 11.63
CA ALA A 140 -2.00 -16.80 11.43
C ALA A 140 -1.45 -16.23 12.74
N LEU A 141 -0.20 -15.78 12.72
CA LEU A 141 0.41 -15.02 13.82
C LEU A 141 0.75 -13.60 13.34
N PRO A 142 0.61 -12.59 14.20
CA PRO A 142 1.04 -11.24 13.87
C PRO A 142 2.56 -11.14 13.93
N GLY A 143 3.14 -10.30 13.08
CA GLY A 143 4.54 -9.92 13.12
C GLY A 143 4.75 -8.45 13.48
N TRP A 144 5.97 -7.96 13.36
CA TRP A 144 6.25 -6.52 13.47
C TRP A 144 6.29 -5.92 12.08
N ILE A 145 5.56 -4.84 11.84
CA ILE A 145 5.80 -3.99 10.65
C ILE A 145 7.00 -3.08 10.87
N MET A 146 7.23 -2.64 12.13
CA MET A 146 8.33 -1.77 12.50
C MET A 146 8.78 -2.04 13.94
N PRO A 147 9.99 -2.63 14.15
CA PRO A 147 10.56 -2.80 15.48
C PRO A 147 10.84 -1.46 16.17
N ALA A 148 10.80 -1.43 17.51
CA ALA A 148 11.18 -0.26 18.30
C ALA A 148 12.70 0.00 18.24
N GLU A 149 13.48 -1.08 18.34
CA GLU A 149 14.94 -1.04 18.28
C GLU A 149 15.42 -1.37 16.87
N ILE A 150 16.01 -0.38 16.20
CA ILE A 150 16.51 -0.53 14.84
C ILE A 150 17.94 -1.08 14.89
N VAL A 151 18.10 -2.35 14.53
CA VAL A 151 19.39 -3.04 14.49
C VAL A 151 19.66 -3.54 13.08
N VAL A 152 20.66 -2.99 12.41
CA VAL A 152 21.04 -3.42 11.04
C VAL A 152 21.38 -4.91 11.01
N GLY A 153 20.81 -5.62 10.04
CA GLY A 153 20.92 -7.07 9.86
C GLY A 153 19.96 -7.89 10.72
N PHE A 154 19.03 -7.25 11.45
CA PHE A 154 17.98 -7.96 12.17
C PHE A 154 16.87 -8.39 11.20
N GLU A 155 16.62 -9.69 11.14
CA GLU A 155 15.59 -10.35 10.31
C GLU A 155 14.40 -10.78 11.17
N TYR A 156 13.19 -10.44 10.77
CA TYR A 156 11.95 -10.70 11.50
C TYR A 156 10.76 -10.92 10.56
N PHE A 157 9.72 -11.56 11.06
CA PHE A 157 8.45 -11.71 10.32
C PHE A 157 7.56 -10.47 10.50
N GLN A 158 6.96 -10.05 9.39
CA GLN A 158 5.84 -9.11 9.33
C GLN A 158 4.52 -9.87 9.35
N GLU A 159 4.46 -11.00 8.64
CA GLU A 159 3.27 -11.83 8.52
C GLU A 159 3.61 -13.31 8.67
N VAL A 160 2.74 -14.06 9.35
CA VAL A 160 2.88 -15.51 9.45
C VAL A 160 1.51 -16.17 9.24
N SER A 161 0.97 -16.10 8.03
CA SER A 161 -0.27 -16.78 7.62
C SER A 161 -0.11 -17.64 6.35
N PRO A 162 0.58 -18.79 6.43
CA PRO A 162 0.81 -19.65 5.26
C PRO A 162 -0.49 -20.25 4.67
N ALA A 163 -1.56 -20.31 5.46
CA ALA A 163 -2.86 -20.80 4.99
C ALA A 163 -3.58 -19.78 4.08
N ASP A 164 -3.29 -18.49 4.27
CA ASP A 164 -3.86 -17.38 3.51
C ASP A 164 -2.86 -16.81 2.48
N ALA A 165 -1.71 -17.49 2.30
CA ALA A 165 -0.62 -17.09 1.41
C ALA A 165 0.05 -15.74 1.76
N ALA A 166 0.13 -15.42 3.06
CA ALA A 166 0.78 -14.25 3.63
C ALA A 166 1.97 -14.70 4.51
N LEU A 167 3.22 -14.39 4.14
CA LEU A 167 4.40 -14.91 4.84
C LEU A 167 5.63 -14.00 4.69
N ASP A 168 5.42 -12.71 4.90
CA ASP A 168 6.42 -11.69 4.66
C ASP A 168 7.43 -11.56 5.80
N GLN A 169 8.66 -11.31 5.40
CA GLN A 169 9.84 -11.17 6.24
C GLN A 169 10.56 -9.88 5.89
N ALA A 170 11.04 -9.20 6.92
CA ALA A 170 11.79 -7.98 6.80
C ALA A 170 13.20 -8.13 7.38
N MET A 171 14.15 -7.43 6.78
CA MET A 171 15.48 -7.20 7.34
C MET A 171 15.77 -5.70 7.41
N ILE A 172 16.19 -5.22 8.58
CA ILE A 172 16.73 -3.86 8.72
C ILE A 172 18.02 -3.77 7.90
N TRP A 173 17.95 -3.20 6.71
CA TRP A 173 19.05 -3.22 5.76
C TRP A 173 20.08 -2.12 6.03
N ALA A 174 19.60 -0.89 6.22
CA ALA A 174 20.47 0.26 6.42
C ALA A 174 19.75 1.40 7.15
N THR A 175 20.53 2.24 7.84
CA THR A 175 20.04 3.39 8.61
C THR A 175 20.86 4.63 8.28
N GLY A 176 20.33 5.82 8.58
CA GLY A 176 21.08 7.07 8.42
C GLY A 176 21.28 7.46 6.96
N LEU A 177 20.41 6.98 6.07
CA LEU A 177 20.49 7.28 4.65
C LEU A 177 19.97 8.68 4.35
N THR A 178 20.47 9.26 3.27
CA THR A 178 19.85 10.43 2.62
C THR A 178 19.22 9.97 1.32
N VAL A 179 17.90 10.09 1.21
CA VAL A 179 17.13 9.62 0.05
C VAL A 179 16.38 10.80 -0.55
N THR A 180 16.39 10.90 -1.87
CA THR A 180 15.50 11.81 -2.61
C THR A 180 14.30 11.01 -3.09
N SER A 181 13.09 11.52 -2.86
CA SER A 181 11.85 10.91 -3.31
C SER A 181 10.84 12.02 -3.64
N GLY A 182 10.25 11.98 -4.84
CA GLY A 182 9.29 12.97 -5.34
C GLY A 182 9.80 14.41 -5.27
N GLY A 183 11.10 14.62 -5.55
CA GLY A 183 11.73 15.94 -5.51
C GLY A 183 12.10 16.47 -4.11
N SER A 184 11.72 15.76 -3.05
CA SER A 184 12.07 16.09 -1.66
C SER A 184 13.26 15.26 -1.17
N VAL A 185 14.09 15.86 -0.31
CA VAL A 185 15.24 15.19 0.31
C VAL A 185 14.91 14.83 1.75
N PHE A 186 15.08 13.57 2.10
CA PHE A 186 14.87 13.01 3.43
C PHE A 186 16.21 12.56 4.02
N GLU A 187 16.44 12.87 5.30
CA GLU A 187 17.62 12.47 6.07
C GLU A 187 17.23 11.44 7.14
N ASP A 188 18.23 10.75 7.69
CA ASP A 188 18.07 9.70 8.70
C ASP A 188 17.12 8.57 8.27
N VAL A 189 17.06 8.29 6.96
CA VAL A 189 16.16 7.30 6.37
C VAL A 189 16.59 5.88 6.74
N LEU A 190 15.59 5.07 7.09
CA LEU A 190 15.67 3.64 7.31
C LEU A 190 15.30 2.92 6.01
N ALA A 191 16.10 1.94 5.61
CA ALA A 191 15.77 1.01 4.53
C ALA A 191 15.54 -0.39 5.11
N ILE A 192 14.43 -1.01 4.72
CA ILE A 192 14.03 -2.36 5.10
C ILE A 192 13.94 -3.19 3.82
N LEU A 193 14.65 -4.31 3.77
CA LEU A 193 14.47 -5.32 2.72
C LEU A 193 13.29 -6.19 3.11
N GLU A 194 12.27 -6.29 2.27
CA GLU A 194 11.13 -7.20 2.46
C GLU A 194 11.20 -8.32 1.42
N THR A 195 10.90 -9.54 1.86
CA THR A 195 10.96 -10.77 1.07
C THR A 195 9.92 -11.76 1.56
N THR A 196 9.55 -12.73 0.73
CA THR A 196 8.71 -13.85 1.14
C THR A 196 9.31 -15.18 0.71
N SER A 197 9.02 -16.23 1.48
CA SER A 197 9.39 -17.59 1.08
C SER A 197 8.39 -18.23 0.11
N LEU A 198 7.24 -17.58 -0.12
CA LEU A 198 6.21 -18.02 -1.06
C LEU A 198 6.60 -17.72 -2.51
N ASP A 199 7.30 -16.61 -2.71
CA ASP A 199 7.88 -16.21 -3.99
C ASP A 199 9.34 -15.75 -3.80
N PRO A 200 10.32 -16.57 -4.20
CA PRO A 200 11.73 -16.21 -4.08
C PRO A 200 12.16 -14.99 -4.92
N GLU A 201 11.38 -14.59 -5.92
CA GLU A 201 11.66 -13.44 -6.78
C GLU A 201 11.09 -12.14 -6.20
N ALA A 202 10.10 -12.22 -5.31
CA ALA A 202 9.55 -11.09 -4.58
C ALA A 202 10.57 -10.54 -3.57
N ARG A 203 11.18 -9.41 -3.93
CA ARG A 203 12.19 -8.70 -3.15
C ARG A 203 11.99 -7.21 -3.34
N GLU A 204 11.86 -6.49 -2.24
CA GLU A 204 11.63 -5.05 -2.28
C GLU A 204 12.39 -4.32 -1.18
N PHE A 205 12.72 -3.06 -1.44
CA PHE A 205 13.13 -2.14 -0.39
C PHE A 205 12.02 -1.15 -0.08
N LYS A 206 11.64 -1.07 1.19
CA LYS A 206 10.81 0.04 1.71
C LYS A 206 11.69 1.02 2.48
N TYR A 207 11.52 2.31 2.17
CA TYR A 207 12.28 3.40 2.79
C TYR A 207 11.37 4.25 3.66
N TYR A 208 11.77 4.44 4.91
CA TYR A 208 11.00 5.18 5.92
C TYR A 208 11.79 6.38 6.43
N ALA A 209 11.17 7.56 6.44
CA ALA A 209 11.75 8.77 7.01
C ALA A 209 11.15 9.10 8.38
N PRO A 210 11.96 9.59 9.35
CA PRO A 210 11.47 9.91 10.69
C PRO A 210 10.31 10.93 10.67
N GLY A 211 9.22 10.61 11.36
CA GLY A 211 8.03 11.46 11.47
C GLY A 211 7.19 11.56 10.19
N VAL A 212 7.56 10.85 9.12
CA VAL A 212 6.89 10.88 7.82
C VAL A 212 6.33 9.49 7.47
N GLY A 213 7.03 8.42 7.82
CA GLY A 213 6.69 7.06 7.41
C GLY A 213 7.27 6.71 6.05
N LEU A 214 6.54 5.91 5.27
CA LEU A 214 6.97 5.44 3.96
C LEU A 214 7.20 6.62 2.99
N ILE A 215 8.37 6.63 2.35
CA ILE A 215 8.75 7.65 1.38
C ILE A 215 9.14 7.09 0.01
N ARG A 216 9.49 5.81 -0.09
CA ARG A 216 9.92 5.19 -1.35
C ARG A 216 9.79 3.68 -1.24
N VAL A 217 9.44 3.03 -2.35
CA VAL A 217 9.49 1.57 -2.52
C VAL A 217 10.33 1.28 -3.77
N GLU A 218 11.18 0.27 -3.70
CA GLU A 218 11.89 -0.28 -4.85
C GLU A 218 11.52 -1.76 -4.96
N GLU A 219 10.78 -2.13 -6.01
CA GLU A 219 10.23 -3.46 -6.21
C GLU A 219 10.95 -4.20 -7.34
N GLY A 220 10.80 -5.54 -7.36
CA GLY A 220 11.41 -6.39 -8.39
C GLY A 220 12.94 -6.36 -8.34
N LEU A 221 13.53 -6.42 -7.15
CA LEU A 221 14.99 -6.37 -7.00
C LEU A 221 15.65 -7.66 -7.51
N ASP A 222 16.82 -7.51 -8.17
CA ASP A 222 17.64 -8.64 -8.58
C ASP A 222 18.23 -9.41 -7.36
N GLU A 223 18.89 -10.55 -7.62
CA GLU A 223 19.50 -11.38 -6.56
C GLU A 223 20.57 -10.66 -5.73
N ALA A 224 21.10 -9.53 -6.22
CA ALA A 224 22.05 -8.69 -5.50
C ALA A 224 21.37 -7.52 -4.77
N PHE A 225 20.04 -7.52 -4.70
CA PHE A 225 19.20 -6.47 -4.14
C PHE A 225 19.45 -5.10 -4.80
N GLY A 226 19.62 -5.11 -6.13
CA GLY A 226 19.75 -3.89 -6.93
C GLY A 226 18.85 -3.94 -8.16
N ASN A 227 18.99 -2.91 -9.01
CA ASN A 227 18.29 -2.80 -10.29
C ASN A 227 16.78 -3.06 -10.18
N PRO A 228 16.05 -2.29 -9.35
CA PRO A 228 14.60 -2.46 -9.21
C PRO A 228 13.90 -2.31 -10.56
N GLU A 229 12.89 -3.14 -10.76
CA GLU A 229 11.97 -3.05 -11.90
C GLU A 229 11.08 -1.83 -11.78
N LEU A 230 10.63 -1.52 -10.56
CA LEU A 230 9.76 -0.39 -10.28
C LEU A 230 10.24 0.41 -9.07
N ILE A 231 10.12 1.74 -9.15
CA ILE A 231 10.46 2.65 -8.07
C ILE A 231 9.26 3.55 -7.81
N PHE A 232 8.63 3.35 -6.65
CA PHE A 232 7.60 4.23 -6.15
C PHE A 232 8.23 5.36 -5.36
N GLU A 233 7.89 6.60 -5.73
CA GLU A 233 8.35 7.79 -5.03
C GLU A 233 7.17 8.50 -4.37
N ARG A 234 7.37 8.93 -3.12
CA ARG A 234 6.41 9.74 -2.39
C ARG A 234 6.25 11.09 -3.08
N VAL A 235 5.02 11.45 -3.39
CA VAL A 235 4.65 12.77 -3.89
C VAL A 235 3.89 13.56 -2.83
N ASP A 236 4.12 14.87 -2.81
CA ASP A 236 3.29 15.76 -2.02
C ASP A 236 1.91 15.87 -2.69
N MET A 237 0.84 15.72 -1.91
CA MET A 237 -0.56 15.73 -2.37
C MET A 237 -1.02 17.02 -3.10
N SER A 238 -0.14 17.99 -3.32
CA SER A 238 -0.41 19.15 -4.16
C SER A 238 -0.21 18.91 -5.66
N GLU A 239 0.36 17.78 -6.06
CA GLU A 239 0.72 17.51 -7.47
C GLU A 239 -0.13 16.44 -8.17
N VAL A 240 -1.32 16.07 -7.67
CA VAL A 240 -2.24 15.24 -8.49
C VAL A 240 -2.61 16.05 -9.74
N PRO A 241 -2.12 15.69 -10.94
CA PRO A 241 -2.56 16.33 -12.16
C PRO A 241 -3.99 15.88 -12.33
N ILE A 242 -4.96 16.79 -12.18
CA ILE A 242 -6.36 16.47 -12.49
C ILE A 242 -6.38 15.89 -13.91
N PRO A 243 -6.75 14.61 -14.11
CA PRO A 243 -6.85 14.07 -15.45
C PRO A 243 -7.85 14.94 -16.21
N ALA A 244 -7.38 15.52 -17.30
CA ALA A 244 -8.19 16.39 -18.13
C ALA A 244 -9.22 15.54 -18.90
N SER A 245 -10.27 15.06 -18.22
CA SER A 245 -11.64 14.90 -18.73
C SER A 245 -12.48 13.94 -17.89
N LEU A 246 -13.16 14.47 -16.86
CA LEU A 246 -14.57 14.12 -16.65
C LEU A 246 -15.39 15.40 -16.78
N PRO A 247 -16.24 15.57 -17.82
CA PRO A 247 -17.22 16.63 -17.78
C PRO A 247 -18.25 16.30 -16.69
N LEU A 248 -18.11 16.96 -15.55
CA LEU A 248 -19.15 17.06 -14.52
C LEU A 248 -20.47 17.48 -15.18
N LEU A 249 -21.40 16.54 -15.29
CA LEU A 249 -22.81 16.79 -15.56
C LEU A 249 -23.43 17.48 -14.33
N LEU A 250 -23.15 18.77 -14.17
CA LEU A 250 -23.87 19.65 -13.26
C LEU A 250 -24.70 20.63 -14.09
N GLY A 251 -25.99 20.34 -14.18
CA GLY A 251 -26.95 21.12 -14.95
C GLY A 251 -28.39 20.95 -14.49
N GLY A 252 -28.65 21.20 -13.20
CA GLY A 252 -29.85 21.92 -12.72
C GLY A 252 -31.22 21.23 -12.74
N LEU A 253 -31.70 20.87 -11.54
CA LEU A 253 -33.14 20.89 -11.22
C LEU A 253 -33.52 22.27 -10.65
N ALA A 254 -34.24 23.08 -11.43
CA ALA A 254 -35.20 24.09 -10.94
C ALA A 254 -36.00 24.65 -12.15
N GLY A 255 -37.31 24.41 -12.19
CA GLY A 255 -38.16 24.72 -13.34
C GLY A 255 -38.70 26.15 -13.41
N LEU A 256 -39.22 26.54 -14.58
CA LEU A 256 -40.47 27.31 -14.77
C LEU A 256 -40.74 27.57 -16.28
N ALA A 257 -42.03 27.50 -16.62
CA ALA A 257 -42.73 28.12 -17.76
C ALA A 257 -42.72 27.47 -19.17
N ALA A 258 -43.95 27.17 -19.58
CA ALA A 258 -44.42 26.66 -20.87
C ALA A 258 -44.05 27.50 -22.10
N VAL A 259 -43.84 26.83 -23.24
CA VAL A 259 -44.44 27.19 -24.54
C VAL A 259 -44.79 25.92 -25.31
N ALA A 260 -46.08 25.75 -25.59
CA ALA A 260 -46.60 24.78 -26.53
C ALA A 260 -46.35 25.23 -27.98
N ARG A 261 -46.07 24.29 -28.89
CA ARG A 261 -46.64 24.29 -30.25
C ARG A 261 -46.51 22.92 -30.92
N ALA A 262 -47.68 22.29 -31.11
CA ALA A 262 -47.89 21.19 -32.03
C ALA A 262 -47.82 21.68 -33.49
N ARG A 263 -47.31 20.85 -34.42
CA ARG A 263 -48.07 20.36 -35.60
C ARG A 263 -47.20 19.58 -36.62
N VAL A 264 -47.70 18.36 -36.92
CA VAL A 264 -48.04 17.82 -38.26
C VAL A 264 -46.91 17.25 -39.15
N ARG A 265 -46.88 15.91 -39.16
CA ARG A 265 -46.93 14.98 -40.32
C ARG A 265 -46.59 15.51 -41.72
N LYS A 266 -45.75 14.74 -42.43
CA LYS A 266 -46.18 14.05 -43.66
C LYS A 266 -45.45 12.71 -43.84
N ASN A 267 -46.27 11.67 -44.00
CA ASN A 267 -45.93 10.32 -44.45
C ASN A 267 -45.53 10.29 -45.93
N ALA A 268 -45.08 9.09 -46.30
CA ALA A 268 -45.27 8.41 -47.58
C ALA A 268 -44.10 8.56 -48.55
N ASP A 269 -43.65 7.53 -49.24
CA ASP A 269 -43.86 6.06 -49.22
C ASP A 269 -43.04 5.58 -50.45
N ALA A 270 -42.89 4.25 -50.53
CA ALA A 270 -42.86 3.48 -51.77
C ALA A 270 -41.52 3.40 -52.55
N PHE A 271 -41.13 2.26 -53.11
CA PHE A 271 -41.49 0.84 -52.96
C PHE A 271 -40.60 0.08 -53.97
N SER A 272 -40.32 -1.19 -53.67
CA SER A 272 -40.10 -2.31 -54.61
C SER A 272 -38.86 -2.27 -55.50
N ILE A 273 -38.21 -3.41 -55.80
CA ILE A 273 -38.70 -4.78 -55.97
C ILE A 273 -37.80 -5.76 -55.22
#